data_AF-A0AA95GWC0-F1
#
_entry.id   AF-A0AA95GWC0-F1
#
_cell.length_a   1.000
_cell.length_b   1.000
_cell.length_c   1.000
_cell.angle_alpha   90.00
_cell.angle_beta   90.00
_cell.angle_gamma   90.00
#
_symmetry.space_group_name_H-M   'P 1'
#
loop_
_entity.id
_entity.type
_entity.pdbx_description
1 polymer ?
#
loop_
_entity_poly.entity_id
_entity_poly.type
_entity_poly.pdbx_seq_one_letter_code
_entity_poly.pdbx_strand_id
1 'polypeptide(L)'
;MTYDAKSIRILREDEIKQFDWHWAEELAHEHILPLDWVKRGFEASRRLGIEPEFFVSKYILKQDLPKNDEFEQVFIEVLKEDRKKSQNTL
;
A
#
# COMPACT_ATOMS: atom_id res chain seq x y z
N MET A 1 -13.89 25.00 14.10
CA MET A 1 -13.88 24.93 12.63
C MET A 1 -15.08 24.12 12.19
N THR A 2 -15.99 24.69 11.41
CA THR A 2 -17.15 23.97 10.87
C THR A 2 -16.74 23.39 9.53
N TYR A 3 -16.61 22.07 9.42
CA TYR A 3 -16.45 21.40 8.13
C TYR A 3 -17.82 21.34 7.46
N ASP A 4 -18.02 22.13 6.41
CA ASP A 4 -19.24 22.13 5.60
C ASP A 4 -18.95 21.71 4.15
N ALA A 5 -19.95 21.70 3.29
CA ALA A 5 -19.80 21.28 1.90
C ALA A 5 -18.75 22.08 1.11
N LYS A 6 -18.42 23.32 1.53
CA LYS A 6 -17.38 24.15 0.91
C LYS A 6 -15.97 23.70 1.29
N SER A 7 -15.83 22.85 2.30
CA SER A 7 -14.56 22.23 2.69
C SER A 7 -14.20 21.02 1.82
N ILE A 8 -15.11 20.53 0.98
CA ILE A 8 -14.84 19.43 0.03
C ILE A 8 -14.13 20.02 -1.19
N ARG A 9 -12.93 19.53 -1.46
CA ARG A 9 -12.14 19.90 -2.64
C ARG A 9 -11.88 18.68 -3.51
N ILE A 10 -12.17 18.81 -4.79
CA ILE A 10 -11.78 17.81 -5.81
C ILE A 10 -10.31 18.05 -6.12
N LEU A 11 -9.50 17.00 -6.00
CA LEU A 11 -8.09 17.02 -6.35
C LEU A 11 -7.92 16.92 -7.87
N ARG A 12 -6.94 17.64 -8.41
CA ARG A 12 -6.48 17.46 -9.79
C ARG A 12 -5.59 16.21 -9.91
N GLU A 13 -5.40 15.72 -11.12
CA GLU A 13 -4.60 14.51 -11.40
C GLU A 13 -3.12 14.64 -10.97
N ASP A 14 -2.54 15.84 -11.00
CA ASP A 14 -1.20 16.09 -10.49
C ASP A 14 -1.14 16.04 -8.96
N GLU A 15 -2.24 16.44 -8.30
CA GLU A 15 -2.32 16.46 -6.84
C GLU A 15 -2.55 15.08 -6.24
N ILE A 16 -3.09 14.11 -7.00
CA ILE A 16 -3.30 12.74 -6.48
C ILE A 16 -2.00 11.93 -6.41
N LYS A 17 -0.97 12.33 -7.19
CA LYS A 17 0.33 11.63 -7.25
C LYS A 17 1.11 11.63 -5.93
N GLN A 18 0.77 12.53 -5.01
CA GLN A 18 1.38 12.55 -3.68
C GLN A 18 0.81 11.50 -2.72
N PHE A 19 -0.24 10.77 -3.11
CA PHE A 19 -0.88 9.81 -2.23
C PHE A 19 -0.53 8.37 -2.60
N ASP A 20 -0.11 7.60 -1.59
CA ASP A 20 0.18 6.17 -1.66
C ASP A 20 -0.90 5.32 -2.34
N TRP A 21 -2.18 5.67 -2.14
CA TRP A 21 -3.29 4.89 -2.72
C TRP A 21 -3.30 4.99 -4.24
N HIS A 22 -2.94 6.14 -4.80
CA HIS A 22 -2.86 6.34 -6.24
C HIS A 22 -1.65 5.59 -6.80
N TRP A 23 -0.51 5.69 -6.12
CA TRP A 23 0.69 4.97 -6.52
C TRP A 23 0.50 3.45 -6.49
N ALA A 24 -0.19 2.92 -5.47
CA ALA A 24 -0.53 1.50 -5.39
C ALA A 24 -1.46 1.05 -6.54
N GLU A 25 -2.37 1.90 -6.98
CA GLU A 25 -3.25 1.65 -8.14
C GLU A 25 -2.47 1.62 -9.45
N GLU A 26 -1.57 2.58 -9.67
CA GLU A 26 -0.68 2.61 -10.83
C GLU A 26 0.19 1.35 -10.88
N LEU A 27 0.87 1.00 -9.77
CA LEU A 27 1.72 -0.19 -9.70
C LEU A 27 0.96 -1.49 -9.94
N ALA A 28 -0.25 -1.60 -9.38
CA ALA A 28 -1.10 -2.78 -9.59
C ALA A 28 -1.49 -2.93 -11.06
N HIS A 29 -1.82 -1.82 -11.72
CA HIS A 29 -2.19 -1.80 -13.13
C HIS A 29 -0.99 -2.10 -14.04
N GLU A 30 0.12 -1.37 -13.88
CA GLU A 30 1.31 -1.48 -14.74
C GLU A 30 1.97 -2.85 -14.67
N HIS A 31 1.98 -3.48 -13.49
CA HIS A 31 2.61 -4.77 -13.27
C HIS A 31 1.65 -5.97 -13.26
N ILE A 32 0.36 -5.74 -13.53
CA ILE A 32 -0.69 -6.78 -13.56
C ILE A 32 -0.71 -7.57 -12.23
N LEU A 33 -0.83 -6.83 -11.13
CA LEU A 33 -0.84 -7.37 -9.76
C LEU A 33 -2.20 -7.13 -9.09
N PRO A 34 -2.62 -7.99 -8.14
CA PRO A 34 -3.78 -7.70 -7.32
C PRO A 34 -3.58 -6.43 -6.50
N LEU A 35 -4.47 -5.44 -6.66
CA LEU A 35 -4.38 -4.15 -5.95
C LEU A 35 -4.30 -4.34 -4.43
N ASP A 36 -5.09 -5.25 -3.87
CA ASP A 36 -5.07 -5.53 -2.44
C ASP A 36 -3.72 -6.07 -1.96
N TRP A 37 -2.99 -6.81 -2.80
CA TRP A 37 -1.66 -7.28 -2.46
C TRP A 37 -0.66 -6.13 -2.40
N VAL A 38 -0.71 -5.19 -3.35
CA VAL A 38 0.11 -3.98 -3.35
C VAL A 38 -0.19 -3.11 -2.13
N LYS A 39 -1.48 -2.86 -1.85
CA LYS A 39 -1.93 -2.10 -0.67
C LYS A 39 -1.43 -2.70 0.65
N ARG A 40 -1.32 -4.03 0.74
CA ARG A 40 -0.77 -4.71 1.93
C ARG A 40 0.75 -4.52 2.06
N GLY A 41 1.49 -4.44 0.96
CA GLY A 41 2.92 -4.11 1.00
C GLY A 41 3.17 -2.69 1.48
N PHE A 42 2.34 -1.75 1.05
CA PHE A 42 2.36 -0.36 1.53
C PHE A 42 1.98 -0.28 3.01
N GLU A 43 0.98 -1.05 3.45
CA GLU A 43 0.61 -1.14 4.87
C GLU A 43 1.76 -1.68 5.73
N ALA A 44 2.46 -2.73 5.27
CA ALA A 44 3.62 -3.25 5.99
C ALA A 44 4.73 -2.18 6.12
N SER A 45 4.96 -1.40 5.06
CA SER A 45 5.92 -0.29 5.06
C SER A 45 5.54 0.77 6.09
N ARG A 46 4.27 1.18 6.12
CA ARG A 46 3.73 2.14 7.11
C ARG A 46 3.86 1.65 8.55
N ARG A 47 3.58 0.37 8.82
CA ARG A 47 3.72 -0.21 10.17
C ARG A 47 5.15 -0.19 10.69
N LEU A 48 6.13 -0.23 9.78
CA LEU A 48 7.55 -0.14 10.08
C LEU A 48 8.11 1.28 10.02
N GLY A 49 7.28 2.27 9.64
CA GLY A 49 7.74 3.65 9.47
C GLY A 49 8.78 3.81 8.36
N ILE A 50 8.76 2.93 7.36
CA ILE A 50 9.64 3.00 6.18
C ILE A 50 8.84 3.38 4.93
N GLU A 51 9.54 3.92 3.95
CA GLU A 51 8.97 4.26 2.66
C GLU A 51 8.61 3.00 1.83
N PRO A 52 7.50 3.00 1.06
CA PRO A 52 7.06 1.85 0.26
C PRO A 52 8.05 1.43 -0.84
N GLU A 53 9.01 2.29 -1.20
CA GLU A 53 10.05 2.06 -2.21
C GLU A 53 10.81 0.76 -1.99
N PHE A 54 11.03 0.34 -0.75
CA PHE A 54 11.67 -0.96 -0.47
C PHE A 54 10.80 -2.11 -1.00
N PHE A 55 9.50 -2.09 -0.69
CA PHE A 55 8.56 -3.10 -1.15
C PHE A 55 8.47 -3.12 -2.67
N VAL A 56 8.34 -1.94 -3.28
CA VAL A 56 8.24 -1.79 -4.73
C VAL A 56 9.50 -2.33 -5.42
N SER A 57 10.67 -1.88 -4.99
CA SER A 57 11.95 -2.25 -5.59
C SER A 57 12.24 -3.74 -5.43
N LYS A 58 12.01 -4.30 -4.24
CA LYS A 58 12.31 -5.71 -3.94
C LYS A 58 11.30 -6.68 -4.53
N TYR A 59 9.99 -6.41 -4.41
CA TYR A 59 8.95 -7.41 -4.69
C TYR A 59 8.19 -7.17 -6.00
N ILE A 60 8.05 -5.92 -6.44
CA ILE A 60 7.39 -5.60 -7.72
C ILE A 60 8.43 -5.58 -8.84
N LEU A 61 9.48 -4.76 -8.68
CA LEU A 61 10.55 -4.60 -9.67
C LEU A 61 11.61 -5.70 -9.60
N LYS A 62 11.59 -6.52 -8.55
CA LYS A 62 12.50 -7.67 -8.35
C LYS A 62 13.98 -7.29 -8.43
N GLN A 63 14.34 -6.10 -7.95
CA GLN A 63 15.74 -5.68 -7.84
C GLN A 63 16.48 -6.56 -6.82
N ASP A 64 17.78 -6.73 -7.05
CA ASP A 64 18.65 -7.48 -6.14
C ASP A 64 19.01 -6.64 -4.91
N LEU A 65 18.04 -6.50 -4.01
CA LEU A 65 18.20 -5.82 -2.72
C LEU A 65 18.39 -6.83 -1.59
N PRO A 66 19.10 -6.48 -0.51
CA PRO A 66 19.19 -7.36 0.66
C PRO A 66 17.81 -7.66 1.23
N LYS A 67 17.69 -8.84 1.84
CA LYS A 67 16.50 -9.24 2.56
C LYS A 67 16.28 -8.31 3.76
N ASN A 68 15.03 -7.97 4.03
CA ASN A 68 14.63 -7.31 5.27
C ASN A 68 13.67 -8.26 6.02
N ASP A 69 14.20 -8.99 6.99
CA ASP A 69 13.45 -9.99 7.76
C ASP A 69 12.29 -9.36 8.54
N GLU A 70 12.48 -8.13 9.04
CA GLU A 70 11.45 -7.40 9.78
C GLU A 70 10.28 -7.03 8.86
N PHE A 71 10.58 -6.57 7.64
CA PHE A 71 9.56 -6.33 6.62
C PHE A 71 8.76 -7.58 6.29
N GLU A 72 9.44 -8.70 6.04
CA GLU A 72 8.75 -9.95 5.70
C GLU A 72 7.83 -10.43 6.82
N GLN A 73 8.28 -10.33 8.07
CA GLN A 73 7.49 -10.70 9.23
C GLN A 73 6.21 -9.85 9.31
N VAL A 74 6.34 -8.53 9.22
CA VAL A 74 5.17 -7.62 9.24
C VAL A 74 4.26 -7.84 8.05
N PHE A 75 4.81 -8.06 6.86
CA PHE A 75 4.00 -8.31 5.66
C PHE A 75 3.17 -9.60 5.78
N ILE A 76 3.76 -10.66 6.34
CA ILE A 76 3.05 -11.90 6.65
C ILE A 76 1.93 -11.67 7.67
N GLU A 77 2.15 -10.84 8.69
CA GLU A 77 1.13 -10.48 9.68
C GLU A 77 -0.05 -9.74 9.05
N VAL A 78 0.23 -8.74 8.20
CA VAL A 78 -0.79 -8.01 7.43
C VAL A 78 -1.63 -8.96 6.58
N LEU A 79 -0.99 -9.90 5.88
CA LEU A 79 -1.70 -10.90 5.06
C LEU A 79 -2.58 -11.83 5.91
N LYS A 80 -2.14 -12.21 7.11
CA LYS A 80 -2.90 -13.07 8.03
C LYS A 80 -4.10 -12.34 8.63
N GLU A 81 -3.96 -11.08 9.01
CA GLU A 81 -5.05 -10.27 9.56
C GLU A 81 -6.19 -10.09 8.55
N ASP A 82 -5.85 -9.82 7.30
CA ASP A 82 -6.83 -9.65 6.23
C ASP A 82 -7.63 -10.93 5.96
N ARG A 83 -6.95 -12.08 5.98
CA ARG A 83 -7.61 -13.39 5.90
C ARG A 83 -8.58 -13.62 7.05
N LYS A 84 -8.21 -13.26 8.28
CA LYS A 84 -9.11 -13.37 9.45
C LYS A 84 -10.34 -12.47 9.32
N LYS A 85 -10.18 -11.24 8.84
CA LYS A 85 -11.30 -10.32 8.58
C LYS A 85 -12.26 -10.89 7.54
N SER A 86 -11.73 -11.43 6.44
CA SER A 86 -12.52 -12.06 5.39
C SER A 86 -13.33 -13.27 5.89
N GLN A 87 -12.79 -14.05 6.83
CA GLN A 87 -13.46 -15.22 7.40
C GLN A 87 -14.54 -14.87 8.45
N ASN A 88 -14.41 -13.73 9.14
CA ASN A 88 -15.38 -13.28 10.15
C ASN A 88 -16.58 -12.51 9.56
N THR A 89 -16.63 -12.29 8.25
CA THR A 89 -17.72 -11.53 7.59
C THR A 89 -18.75 -12.46 6.93
N LEU A 90 -18.83 -13.72 7.38
CA LEU A 90 -19.80 -14.75 6.99
C LEU A 90 -20.59 -15.19 8.22
#